data_AF-A0A7X6I4W2-F1
#
_entry.id   AF-A0A7X6I4W2-F1
#
_cell.length_a   1.000
_cell.length_b   1.000
_cell.length_c   1.000
_cell.angle_alpha   90.00
_cell.angle_beta   90.00
_cell.angle_gamma   90.00
#
_symmetry.space_group_name_H-M   'P 1'
#
loop_
_entity.id
_entity.type
_entity.pdbx_description
1 polymer ?
#
loop_
_entity_poly.entity_id
_entity_poly.type
_entity_poly.pdbx_seq_one_letter_code
_entity_poly.pdbx_strand_id
1 'polypeptide(L)'
;MFAWSSYGPRDFLMFAPRTYWRLVEIYNQDLWPWQPAVLAAGVALAWHAARRGAGARRITCAALALAWLWVAWGFHWERFATINWGARHLAAAGVLQAVLLLAAALRAPDAPLAIGVRGMHRAGVALALGATIAYPLATAAAGASWRRAELAGLMPEATALVTLGLVVATRPRRWPWLVVLPLLTLLLGAATLWLLATR
;
A
#
# COMPACT_ATOMS: atom_id res chain seq x y z
N MET A 1 13.51 -2.13 -42.40
CA MET A 1 13.75 -2.75 -41.07
C MET A 1 12.71 -2.20 -40.11
N PHE A 2 12.06 -3.07 -39.36
CA PHE A 2 10.80 -2.75 -38.73
C PHE A 2 10.95 -1.89 -37.46
N ALA A 3 10.27 -0.74 -37.43
CA ALA A 3 10.29 0.22 -36.31
C ALA A 3 9.70 -0.30 -34.98
N TRP A 4 9.16 -1.52 -34.94
CA TRP A 4 8.59 -2.09 -33.71
C TRP A 4 9.63 -2.71 -32.76
N SER A 5 10.84 -3.04 -33.25
CA SER A 5 11.93 -3.55 -32.40
C SER A 5 12.65 -2.47 -31.60
N SER A 6 12.37 -1.19 -31.88
CA SER A 6 12.92 -0.03 -31.15
C SER A 6 12.10 0.37 -29.93
N TYR A 7 10.90 -0.19 -29.72
CA TYR A 7 10.11 0.10 -28.52
C TYR A 7 10.62 -0.69 -27.31
N GLY A 8 10.82 0.02 -26.21
CA GLY A 8 11.16 -0.57 -24.91
C GLY A 8 10.02 -0.44 -23.90
N PRO A 9 10.09 -1.14 -22.75
CA PRO A 9 9.13 -1.00 -21.65
C PRO A 9 8.92 0.44 -21.17
N ARG A 10 9.90 1.33 -21.41
CA ARG A 10 9.86 2.75 -21.06
C ARG A 10 8.88 3.56 -21.90
N ASP A 11 8.62 3.16 -23.14
CA ASP A 11 7.73 3.88 -24.06
C ASP A 11 6.25 3.71 -23.65
N PHE A 12 5.97 2.73 -22.79
CA PHE A 12 4.65 2.56 -22.17
C PHE A 12 4.41 3.48 -20.98
N LEU A 13 5.45 4.15 -20.45
CA LEU A 13 5.25 5.21 -19.45
C LEU A 13 4.81 6.49 -20.14
N MET A 14 3.53 6.82 -19.96
CA MET A 14 2.87 7.97 -20.61
C MET A 14 3.22 9.33 -19.99
N PHE A 15 4.13 9.35 -19.01
CA PHE A 15 4.49 10.54 -18.26
C PHE A 15 5.98 10.59 -17.96
N ALA A 16 6.50 11.79 -17.69
CA ALA A 16 7.88 11.99 -17.27
C ALA A 16 8.04 11.83 -15.74
N PRO A 17 9.24 11.44 -15.24
CA PRO A 17 9.50 11.33 -13.80
C PRO A 17 9.14 12.60 -13.01
N ARG A 18 9.44 13.77 -13.57
CA ARG A 18 9.09 15.06 -12.94
C ARG A 18 7.57 15.23 -12.78
N THR A 19 6.78 14.80 -13.77
CA THR A 19 5.31 14.85 -13.71
C THR A 19 4.78 13.97 -12.59
N TYR A 20 5.31 12.75 -12.44
CA TYR A 20 4.93 11.84 -11.36
C TYR A 20 5.24 12.42 -9.98
N TRP A 21 6.48 12.86 -9.75
CA TRP A 21 6.86 13.40 -8.45
C TRP A 21 6.14 14.70 -8.11
N ARG A 22 5.83 15.53 -9.11
CA ARG A 22 5.02 16.73 -8.90
C ARG A 22 3.58 16.39 -8.50
N LEU A 23 2.99 15.34 -9.09
CA LEU A 23 1.68 14.83 -8.70
C LEU A 23 1.69 14.37 -7.23
N VAL A 24 2.69 13.60 -6.81
CA VAL A 24 2.83 13.14 -5.41
C VAL A 24 2.98 14.34 -4.47
N GLU A 25 3.80 15.33 -4.84
CA GLU A 25 3.98 16.55 -4.05
C GLU A 25 2.68 17.32 -3.84
N ILE A 26 1.88 17.50 -4.89
CA ILE A 26 0.61 18.22 -4.82
C ILE A 26 -0.40 17.41 -4.00
N TYR A 27 -0.51 16.10 -4.26
CA TYR A 27 -1.41 15.22 -3.51
C TYR A 27 -1.11 15.25 -2.01
N ASN A 28 0.16 15.14 -1.61
CA ASN A 28 0.52 15.24 -0.20
C ASN A 28 0.31 16.66 0.35
N GLN A 29 0.53 17.72 -0.42
CA GLN A 29 0.20 19.08 0.05
C GLN A 29 -1.28 19.22 0.36
N ASP A 30 -2.16 18.70 -0.50
CA ASP A 30 -3.61 18.80 -0.34
C ASP A 30 -4.12 18.00 0.87
N LEU A 31 -3.39 16.95 1.28
CA LEU A 31 -3.70 16.15 2.45
C LEU A 31 -3.12 16.69 3.75
N TRP A 32 -2.28 17.72 3.70
CA TRP A 32 -1.81 18.38 4.92
C TRP A 32 -2.99 19.02 5.66
N PRO A 33 -3.14 18.82 7.00
CA PRO A 33 -2.20 18.25 7.96
C PRO A 33 -2.52 16.82 8.43
N TRP A 34 -3.18 15.99 7.62
CA TRP A 34 -3.66 14.67 8.05
C TRP A 34 -2.56 13.59 8.10
N GLN A 35 -1.39 13.81 7.51
CA GLN A 35 -0.32 12.81 7.43
C GLN A 35 0.15 12.28 8.79
N PRO A 36 0.38 13.11 9.83
CA PRO A 36 0.74 12.62 11.15
C PRO A 36 -0.34 11.72 11.75
N ALA A 37 -1.62 12.03 11.51
CA ALA A 37 -2.73 11.22 11.97
C ALA A 37 -2.78 9.87 11.25
N VAL A 38 -2.55 9.83 9.93
CA VAL A 38 -2.49 8.58 9.17
C VAL A 38 -1.29 7.72 9.60
N LEU A 39 -0.12 8.34 9.79
CA LEU A 39 1.07 7.65 10.28
C LEU A 39 0.82 7.06 11.68
N ALA A 40 0.24 7.84 12.59
CA ALA A 40 -0.12 7.39 13.93
C ALA A 40 -1.15 6.25 13.87
N ALA A 41 -2.14 6.32 12.97
CA ALA A 41 -3.10 5.24 12.77
C ALA A 41 -2.44 3.95 12.27
N GLY A 42 -1.46 4.04 11.36
CA GLY A 42 -0.68 2.89 10.90
C GLY A 42 0.11 2.22 12.03
N VAL A 43 0.79 3.01 12.86
CA VAL A 43 1.51 2.51 14.04
C VAL A 43 0.56 1.90 15.06
N ALA A 44 -0.56 2.57 15.35
CA ALA A 44 -1.58 2.10 16.27
C ALA A 44 -2.20 0.77 15.78
N LEU A 45 -2.41 0.62 14.47
CA LEU A 45 -2.93 -0.62 13.88
C LEU A 45 -1.94 -1.78 14.02
N ALA A 46 -0.66 -1.54 13.73
CA ALA A 46 0.40 -2.54 13.92
C ALA A 46 0.53 -2.95 15.39
N TRP A 47 0.48 -1.99 16.29
CA TRP A 47 0.48 -2.22 17.74
C TRP A 47 -0.76 -3.00 18.21
N HIS A 48 -1.95 -2.65 17.72
CA HIS A 48 -3.17 -3.39 18.01
C HIS A 48 -3.08 -4.84 17.53
N ALA A 49 -2.57 -5.07 16.32
CA ALA A 49 -2.32 -6.41 15.79
C ALA A 49 -1.26 -7.18 16.63
N ALA A 50 -0.28 -6.48 17.21
CA ALA A 50 0.73 -7.07 18.09
C ALA A 50 0.15 -7.62 19.40
N ARG A 51 -0.93 -7.01 19.91
CA ARG A 51 -1.61 -7.44 21.14
C ARG A 51 -2.40 -8.73 21.01
N ARG A 52 -2.69 -9.19 19.79
CA ARG A 52 -3.38 -10.49 19.50
C ARG A 52 -4.75 -10.65 20.17
N GLY A 53 -5.39 -9.56 20.56
CA GLY A 53 -6.69 -9.58 21.25
C GLY A 53 -7.82 -10.13 20.39
N ALA A 54 -8.96 -10.44 21.03
CA ALA A 54 -10.20 -10.74 20.30
C ALA A 54 -10.55 -9.57 19.38
N GLY A 55 -10.96 -9.87 18.14
CA GLY A 55 -11.27 -8.85 17.13
C GLY A 55 -10.05 -8.23 16.41
N ALA A 56 -8.81 -8.56 16.78
CA ALA A 56 -7.62 -7.98 16.13
C ALA A 56 -7.59 -8.19 14.62
N ARG A 57 -7.96 -9.39 14.15
CA ARG A 57 -8.09 -9.67 12.71
C ARG A 57 -9.19 -8.83 12.06
N ARG A 58 -10.35 -8.70 12.71
CA ARG A 58 -11.49 -7.92 12.19
C ARG A 58 -11.10 -6.47 12.01
N ILE A 59 -10.55 -5.84 13.05
CA ILE A 59 -10.14 -4.43 13.04
C ILE A 59 -9.03 -4.20 12.02
N THR A 60 -8.01 -5.07 11.99
CA THR A 60 -6.92 -4.99 11.01
C THR A 60 -7.43 -5.06 9.57
N CYS A 61 -8.26 -6.05 9.24
CA CYS A 61 -8.79 -6.19 7.90
C CYS A 61 -9.73 -5.02 7.52
N ALA A 62 -10.56 -4.53 8.45
CA ALA A 62 -11.44 -3.39 8.19
C ALA A 62 -10.64 -2.09 7.96
N ALA A 63 -9.64 -1.82 8.78
CA ALA A 63 -8.77 -0.64 8.62
C ALA A 63 -7.98 -0.69 7.30
N LEU A 64 -7.45 -1.86 6.94
CA LEU A 64 -6.78 -2.05 5.66
C LEU A 64 -7.75 -1.89 4.48
N ALA A 65 -9.00 -2.35 4.60
CA ALA A 65 -10.01 -2.15 3.56
C ALA A 65 -10.26 -0.66 3.31
N LEU A 66 -10.37 0.14 4.37
CA LEU A 66 -10.50 1.60 4.26
C LEU A 66 -9.27 2.23 3.60
N ALA A 67 -8.06 1.82 4.00
CA ALA A 67 -6.81 2.28 3.39
C ALA A 67 -6.75 1.96 1.89
N TRP A 68 -7.10 0.74 1.48
CA TRP A 68 -7.13 0.36 0.07
C TRP A 68 -8.19 1.11 -0.73
N LEU A 69 -9.35 1.36 -0.12
CA LEU A 69 -10.39 2.18 -0.75
C LEU A 69 -9.93 3.62 -0.96
N TRP A 70 -9.25 4.19 0.05
CA TRP A 70 -8.66 5.53 -0.07
C TRP A 70 -7.57 5.57 -1.15
N VAL A 71 -6.66 4.60 -1.20
CA VAL A 71 -5.63 4.51 -2.24
C VAL A 71 -6.24 4.35 -3.63
N ALA A 72 -7.28 3.53 -3.77
CA ALA A 72 -7.97 3.34 -5.04
C ALA A 72 -8.64 4.64 -5.52
N TRP A 73 -9.33 5.34 -4.63
CA TRP A 73 -10.03 6.57 -4.94
C TRP A 73 -9.08 7.78 -5.02
N GLY A 74 -8.47 8.15 -3.91
CA GLY A 74 -7.70 9.39 -3.76
C GLY A 74 -6.41 9.43 -4.55
N PHE A 75 -5.67 8.31 -4.63
CA PHE A 75 -4.42 8.27 -5.40
C PHE A 75 -4.65 7.79 -6.83
N HIS A 76 -5.14 6.57 -7.03
CA HIS A 76 -5.21 5.98 -8.36
C HIS A 76 -6.24 6.64 -9.28
N TRP A 77 -7.47 6.84 -8.79
CA TRP A 77 -8.56 7.40 -9.60
C TRP A 77 -8.44 8.92 -9.75
N GLU A 78 -8.43 9.66 -8.64
CA GLU A 78 -8.47 11.12 -8.64
C GLU A 78 -7.19 11.77 -9.18
N ARG A 79 -6.01 11.20 -8.87
CA ARG A 79 -4.73 11.80 -9.25
C ARG A 79 -4.08 11.05 -10.40
N PHE A 80 -3.75 9.78 -10.21
CA PHE A 80 -2.86 9.09 -11.13
C PHE A 80 -3.51 8.80 -12.49
N ALA A 81 -4.84 8.61 -12.54
CA ALA A 81 -5.57 8.41 -13.80
C ALA A 81 -5.51 9.61 -14.74
N THR A 82 -5.23 10.82 -14.22
CA THR A 82 -5.10 12.04 -15.04
C THR A 82 -3.86 12.01 -15.95
N ILE A 83 -2.82 11.27 -15.57
CA ILE A 83 -1.56 11.15 -16.34
C ILE A 83 -1.27 9.74 -16.83
N ASN A 84 -2.01 8.75 -16.33
CA ASN A 84 -1.84 7.35 -16.66
C ASN A 84 -3.20 6.64 -16.69
N TRP A 85 -3.75 6.41 -17.89
CA TRP A 85 -5.03 5.69 -18.02
C TRP A 85 -4.99 4.31 -17.36
N GLY A 86 -3.82 3.66 -17.26
CA GLY A 86 -3.64 2.38 -16.58
C GLY A 86 -4.03 2.43 -15.10
N ALA A 87 -3.95 3.61 -14.47
CA ALA A 87 -4.32 3.81 -13.08
C ALA A 87 -5.81 3.56 -12.80
N ARG A 88 -6.69 3.64 -13.81
CA ARG A 88 -8.10 3.24 -13.65
C ARG A 88 -8.25 1.74 -13.32
N HIS A 89 -7.37 0.91 -13.88
CA HIS A 89 -7.34 -0.52 -13.60
C HIS A 89 -6.72 -0.79 -12.23
N LEU A 90 -5.73 0.00 -11.83
CA LEU A 90 -5.17 -0.04 -10.47
C LEU A 90 -6.20 0.37 -9.41
N ALA A 91 -7.03 1.39 -9.70
CA ALA A 91 -8.13 1.78 -8.83
C ALA A 91 -9.14 0.65 -8.66
N ALA A 92 -9.57 0.01 -9.76
CA ALA A 92 -10.47 -1.15 -9.71
C ALA A 92 -9.87 -2.32 -8.91
N ALA A 93 -8.57 -2.59 -9.10
CA ALA A 93 -7.85 -3.61 -8.33
C ALA A 93 -7.78 -3.25 -6.82
N GLY A 94 -7.57 -1.98 -6.48
CA GLY A 94 -7.58 -1.51 -5.10
C GLY A 94 -8.96 -1.64 -4.44
N VAL A 95 -10.04 -1.34 -5.17
CA VAL A 95 -11.42 -1.59 -4.69
C VAL A 95 -11.65 -3.07 -4.46
N LEU A 96 -11.22 -3.94 -5.38
CA LEU A 96 -11.32 -5.39 -5.21
C LEU A 96 -10.58 -5.85 -3.96
N GLN A 97 -9.36 -5.36 -3.74
CA GLN A 97 -8.59 -5.68 -2.52
C GLN A 97 -9.31 -5.20 -1.25
N ALA A 98 -9.91 -4.00 -1.27
CA ALA A 98 -10.70 -3.49 -0.16
C ALA A 98 -11.92 -4.38 0.15
N VAL A 99 -12.65 -4.83 -0.88
CA VAL A 99 -13.78 -5.76 -0.74
C VAL A 99 -13.32 -7.09 -0.15
N LEU A 100 -12.20 -7.64 -0.62
CA LEU A 100 -11.66 -8.89 -0.10
C LEU A 100 -11.28 -8.77 1.38
N LEU A 101 -10.64 -7.67 1.77
CA LEU A 101 -10.28 -7.38 3.16
C LEU A 101 -11.53 -7.19 4.04
N LEU A 102 -12.53 -6.46 3.57
CA LEU A 102 -13.79 -6.28 4.30
C LEU A 102 -14.51 -7.62 4.48
N ALA A 103 -14.58 -8.45 3.43
CA ALA A 103 -15.14 -9.79 3.49
C ALA A 103 -14.40 -10.70 4.49
N ALA A 104 -13.08 -10.54 4.63
CA ALA A 104 -12.28 -11.23 5.63
C ALA A 104 -12.52 -10.69 7.05
N ALA A 105 -12.75 -9.37 7.19
CA ALA A 105 -13.09 -8.74 8.47
C ALA A 105 -14.43 -9.25 9.01
N LEU A 106 -15.46 -9.29 8.16
CA LEU A 106 -16.82 -9.73 8.53
C LEU A 106 -16.89 -11.22 8.91
N ARG A 107 -15.98 -12.04 8.38
CA ARG A 107 -15.90 -13.48 8.66
C ARG A 107 -14.89 -13.82 9.75
N ALA A 108 -14.23 -12.83 10.34
CA ALA A 108 -13.23 -13.06 11.36
C ALA A 108 -13.92 -13.50 12.66
N PRO A 109 -13.64 -14.70 13.20
CA PRO A 109 -14.13 -15.06 14.54
C PRO A 109 -13.55 -14.11 15.59
N ASP A 110 -14.35 -13.80 16.60
CA ASP A 110 -13.96 -13.04 17.79
C ASP A 110 -13.19 -13.95 18.76
N ALA A 111 -12.00 -14.38 18.32
CA ALA A 111 -11.10 -15.22 19.08
C ALA A 111 -9.66 -14.70 18.99
N PRO A 112 -8.85 -14.83 20.07
CA PRO A 112 -7.43 -14.52 20.03
C PRO A 112 -6.68 -15.36 18.97
N LEU A 113 -5.54 -14.83 18.49
CA LEU A 113 -4.70 -15.55 17.53
C LEU A 113 -4.01 -16.76 18.18
N ALA A 114 -4.08 -17.93 17.54
CA ALA A 114 -3.56 -19.20 18.05
C ALA A 114 -2.05 -19.20 18.39
N ILE A 115 -1.67 -19.90 19.46
CA ILE A 115 -0.31 -19.87 20.04
C ILE A 115 0.78 -20.40 19.08
N GLY A 116 0.46 -21.36 18.22
CA GLY A 116 1.43 -22.01 17.30
C GLY A 116 1.99 -21.16 16.16
N VAL A 117 1.58 -19.89 16.02
CA VAL A 117 2.03 -19.00 14.92
C VAL A 117 2.80 -17.77 15.40
N ARG A 118 3.42 -17.82 16.59
CA ARG A 118 4.14 -16.68 17.21
C ARG A 118 5.25 -16.10 16.34
N GLY A 119 6.09 -16.92 15.70
CA GLY A 119 7.19 -16.44 14.84
C GLY A 119 6.68 -15.63 13.65
N MET A 120 5.74 -16.20 12.89
CA MET A 120 5.13 -15.53 11.74
C MET A 120 4.35 -14.27 12.14
N HIS A 121 3.66 -14.31 13.30
CA HIS A 121 2.96 -13.15 13.83
C HIS A 121 3.92 -11.99 14.12
N ARG A 122 5.03 -12.26 14.84
CA ARG A 122 6.05 -11.23 15.13
C ARG A 122 6.70 -10.71 13.85
N ALA A 123 7.03 -11.58 12.91
CA ALA A 123 7.60 -11.19 11.62
C ALA A 123 6.64 -10.30 10.82
N GLY A 124 5.35 -10.66 10.75
CA GLY A 124 4.34 -9.86 10.05
C GLY A 124 4.12 -8.48 10.71
N VAL A 125 4.06 -8.42 12.04
CA VAL A 125 3.96 -7.15 12.78
C VAL A 125 5.22 -6.30 12.56
N ALA A 126 6.41 -6.91 12.64
CA ALA A 126 7.67 -6.21 12.40
C ALA A 126 7.76 -5.68 10.97
N LEU A 127 7.31 -6.45 9.98
CA LEU A 127 7.22 -6.01 8.58
C LEU A 127 6.25 -4.82 8.43
N ALA A 128 5.07 -4.89 9.03
CA ALA A 128 4.07 -3.83 8.94
C ALA A 128 4.55 -2.53 9.62
N LEU A 129 5.08 -2.64 10.83
CA LEU A 129 5.62 -1.50 11.57
C LEU A 129 6.85 -0.93 10.88
N GLY A 130 7.76 -1.81 10.44
CA GLY A 130 8.94 -1.47 9.67
C GLY A 130 8.58 -0.72 8.40
N ALA A 131 7.62 -1.21 7.61
CA ALA A 131 7.14 -0.54 6.40
C ALA A 131 6.52 0.84 6.69
N THR A 132 5.69 0.93 7.73
CA THR A 132 5.04 2.19 8.14
C THR A 132 6.05 3.30 8.44
N ILE A 133 7.21 2.94 8.99
CA ILE A 133 8.28 3.87 9.36
C ILE A 133 9.31 4.04 8.24
N ALA A 134 9.70 2.95 7.58
CA ALA A 134 10.78 2.94 6.61
C ALA A 134 10.46 3.74 5.35
N TYR A 135 9.21 3.73 4.86
CA TYR A 135 8.84 4.51 3.68
C TYR A 135 9.05 6.04 3.86
N PRO A 136 8.49 6.69 4.89
CA PRO A 136 8.76 8.12 5.11
C PRO A 136 10.23 8.42 5.38
N LEU A 137 10.95 7.53 6.08
CA LEU A 137 12.39 7.69 6.31
C LEU A 137 13.21 7.53 5.03
N ALA A 138 12.83 6.62 4.13
CA ALA A 138 13.49 6.43 2.85
C ALA A 138 13.34 7.67 1.97
N THR A 139 12.16 8.30 1.97
CA THR A 139 11.96 9.60 1.32
C THR A 139 12.92 10.66 1.90
N ALA A 140 12.99 10.78 3.22
CA ALA A 140 13.86 11.75 3.87
C ALA A 140 15.36 11.48 3.58
N ALA A 141 15.79 10.23 3.62
CA ALA A 141 17.16 9.80 3.33
C ALA A 141 17.56 10.06 1.87
N ALA A 142 16.60 10.03 0.94
CA ALA A 142 16.81 10.42 -0.45
C ALA A 142 16.92 11.94 -0.65
N GLY A 143 16.95 12.74 0.42
CA GLY A 143 16.99 14.21 0.37
C GLY A 143 15.70 14.84 -0.16
N ALA A 144 14.62 14.07 -0.25
CA ALA A 144 13.35 14.55 -0.77
C ALA A 144 12.56 15.30 0.30
N SER A 145 11.78 16.30 -0.14
CA SER A 145 10.85 17.02 0.73
C SER A 145 9.83 16.08 1.36
N TRP A 146 9.31 16.41 2.55
CA TRP A 146 8.17 15.72 3.17
C TRP A 146 6.96 15.61 2.24
N ARG A 147 6.84 16.51 1.25
CA ARG A 147 5.81 16.48 0.21
C ARG A 147 5.90 15.25 -0.68
N ARG A 148 7.04 14.56 -0.74
CA ARG A 148 7.20 13.27 -1.44
C ARG A 148 7.10 12.06 -0.50
N ALA A 149 6.75 12.28 0.77
CA ALA A 149 6.70 11.18 1.74
C ALA A 149 5.66 10.15 1.32
N GLU A 150 6.06 8.89 1.34
CA GLU A 150 5.15 7.79 1.08
C GLU A 150 4.61 7.24 2.40
N LEU A 151 3.29 7.27 2.57
CA LEU A 151 2.63 6.85 3.81
C LEU A 151 1.62 5.76 3.52
N ALA A 152 1.61 4.72 4.34
CA ALA A 152 0.60 3.67 4.27
C ALA A 152 -0.79 4.27 4.55
N GLY A 153 -1.77 3.87 3.76
CA GLY A 153 -3.10 4.48 3.70
C GLY A 153 -3.25 5.59 2.67
N LEU A 154 -2.16 6.23 2.24
CA LEU A 154 -2.18 7.32 1.25
C LEU A 154 -1.50 6.94 -0.07
N MET A 155 -0.36 6.23 0.02
CA MET A 155 0.41 5.75 -1.13
C MET A 155 0.23 4.24 -1.32
N PRO A 156 0.17 3.75 -2.57
CA PRO A 156 -0.13 2.35 -2.85
C PRO A 156 0.94 1.38 -2.36
N GLU A 157 2.23 1.67 -2.56
CA GLU A 157 3.34 0.77 -2.23
C GLU A 157 3.48 0.60 -0.72
N ALA A 158 3.51 1.71 0.03
CA ALA A 158 3.54 1.68 1.49
C ALA A 158 2.32 0.92 2.06
N THR A 159 1.12 1.14 1.50
CA THR A 159 -0.10 0.42 1.90
C THR A 159 -0.01 -1.07 1.61
N ALA A 160 0.54 -1.45 0.45
CA ALA A 160 0.71 -2.84 0.06
C ALA A 160 1.68 -3.58 0.99
N LEU A 161 2.83 -2.99 1.33
CA LEU A 161 3.80 -3.63 2.22
C LEU A 161 3.26 -3.80 3.64
N VAL A 162 2.55 -2.78 4.16
CA VAL A 162 1.87 -2.87 5.46
C VAL A 162 0.76 -3.94 5.44
N THR A 163 0.00 -4.02 4.35
CA THR A 163 -1.03 -5.05 4.15
C THR A 163 -0.43 -6.45 4.22
N LEU A 164 0.69 -6.69 3.54
CA LEU A 164 1.37 -7.99 3.57
C LEU A 164 1.80 -8.35 4.99
N GLY A 165 2.45 -7.44 5.71
CA GLY A 165 2.85 -7.66 7.10
C GLY A 165 1.65 -8.02 8.00
N LEU A 166 0.57 -7.26 7.90
CA LEU A 166 -0.61 -7.45 8.74
C LEU A 166 -1.45 -8.69 8.37
N VAL A 167 -1.52 -9.06 7.09
CA VAL A 167 -2.15 -10.32 6.64
C VAL A 167 -1.34 -11.52 7.13
N VAL A 168 -0.01 -11.46 7.03
CA VAL A 168 0.90 -12.48 7.57
C VAL A 168 0.77 -12.58 9.09
N ALA A 169 0.60 -11.45 9.78
CA ALA A 169 0.45 -11.41 11.23
C ALA A 169 -0.88 -12.01 11.71
N THR A 170 -1.98 -11.68 11.04
CA THR A 170 -3.34 -12.03 11.48
C THR A 170 -3.88 -13.33 10.88
N ARG A 171 -3.23 -13.86 9.84
CA ARG A 171 -3.53 -15.14 9.16
C ARG A 171 -5.04 -15.42 9.06
N PRO A 172 -5.80 -14.65 8.26
CA PRO A 172 -7.18 -15.00 7.95
C PRO A 172 -7.25 -16.44 7.39
N ARG A 173 -8.13 -17.28 7.98
CA ARG A 173 -8.14 -18.75 7.84
C ARG A 173 -8.41 -19.25 6.41
N ARG A 174 -8.91 -18.38 5.55
CA ARG A 174 -9.09 -18.61 4.11
C ARG A 174 -8.68 -17.31 3.43
N TRP A 175 -7.82 -17.40 2.41
CA TRP A 175 -7.63 -16.45 1.28
C TRP A 175 -6.16 -16.05 1.04
N PRO A 176 -5.38 -16.90 0.34
CA PRO A 176 -4.09 -16.50 -0.25
C PRO A 176 -4.24 -15.31 -1.22
N TRP A 177 -5.44 -15.05 -1.74
CA TRP A 177 -5.75 -13.94 -2.62
C TRP A 177 -5.49 -12.56 -2.01
N LEU A 178 -5.55 -12.44 -0.67
CA LEU A 178 -5.30 -11.17 0.02
C LEU A 178 -3.86 -10.65 -0.13
N VAL A 179 -2.91 -11.52 -0.50
CA VAL A 179 -1.52 -11.11 -0.73
C VAL A 179 -1.20 -10.87 -2.21
N VAL A 180 -2.01 -11.38 -3.14
CA VAL A 180 -1.75 -11.29 -4.58
C VAL A 180 -1.76 -9.85 -5.05
N LEU A 181 -2.83 -9.10 -4.77
CA LEU A 181 -2.94 -7.70 -5.22
C LEU A 181 -1.90 -6.77 -4.55
N PRO A 182 -1.61 -6.88 -3.25
CA PRO A 182 -0.50 -6.14 -2.64
C PRO A 182 0.86 -6.47 -3.27
N LEU A 183 1.16 -7.75 -3.52
CA LEU A 183 2.41 -8.14 -4.18
C LEU A 183 2.52 -7.55 -5.59
N LEU A 184 1.44 -7.64 -6.38
CA LEU A 184 1.38 -7.03 -7.71
C LEU A 184 1.59 -5.51 -7.64
N THR A 185 1.02 -4.85 -6.64
CA THR A 185 1.21 -3.40 -6.43
C THR A 185 2.68 -3.07 -6.16
N LEU A 186 3.35 -3.84 -5.31
CA LEU A 186 4.78 -3.65 -5.05
C LEU A 186 5.64 -3.92 -6.29
N LEU A 187 5.33 -4.96 -7.07
CA LEU A 187 6.05 -5.29 -8.30
C LEU A 187 5.88 -4.19 -9.36
N LEU A 188 4.66 -3.68 -9.54
CA LEU A 188 4.36 -2.60 -10.48
C LEU A 188 4.99 -1.27 -10.05
N GLY A 189 4.95 -0.95 -8.75
CA GLY A 189 5.61 0.23 -8.19
C GLY A 189 7.14 0.16 -8.39
N ALA A 190 7.76 -0.97 -8.06
CA ALA A 190 9.18 -1.19 -8.27
C ALA A 190 9.59 -1.10 -9.75
N ALA A 191 8.80 -1.71 -10.64
CA ALA A 191 9.01 -1.60 -12.08
C ALA A 191 8.89 -0.14 -12.57
N THR A 192 7.88 0.59 -12.10
CA THR A 192 7.68 2.01 -12.43
C THR A 192 8.87 2.84 -11.98
N LEU A 193 9.29 2.73 -10.71
CA LEU A 193 10.42 3.47 -10.17
C LEU A 193 11.74 3.14 -10.90
N TRP A 194 11.98 1.87 -11.25
CA TRP A 194 13.15 1.46 -12.03
C TRP A 194 13.16 2.09 -13.44
N LEU A 195 12.01 2.10 -14.11
CA LEU A 195 11.87 2.73 -15.42
C LEU A 195 12.02 4.26 -15.34
N LEU A 196 11.58 4.89 -14.25
CA LEU A 196 11.75 6.33 -14.02
C LEU A 196 13.20 6.71 -13.70
N ALA A 197 13.93 5.86 -12.96
CA ALA A 197 15.33 6.11 -12.57
C ALA A 197 16.33 5.94 -13.73
N THR A 198 15.91 5.26 -14.80
CA THR A 198 16.77 4.97 -15.94
C THR A 198 16.56 5.93 -17.13
N ARG A 199 15.85 7.04 -16.90
CA ARG A 199 15.68 8.16 -17.82
C ARG A 199 16.74 9.25 -17.65
#